data_AF-A0A3M2HBX6-F1
#
_entry.id   AF-A0A3M2HBX6-F1
#
_cell.length_a   1.000
_cell.length_b   1.000
_cell.length_c   1.000
_cell.angle_alpha   90.00
_cell.angle_beta   90.00
_cell.angle_gamma   90.00
#
_symmetry.space_group_name_H-M   'P 1'
#
loop_
_entity.id
_entity.type
_entity.pdbx_description
1 polymer ?
#
loop_
_entity_poly.entity_id
_entity_poly.type
_entity_poly.pdbx_seq_one_letter_code
_entity_poly.pdbx_strand_id
1 'polypeptide(L)'
;MSWISEVRSQIQGLSTTLRELRQFGLLVGGVFMVLAGVAWYRGSRGMVAPGLFIFGVVLMGLGAVAPLRLRPLYQVWMGLAFALGWIVSRILLTFLFYLALTPIAFIARLSGKRFLDTDMKEKKPSYWIPKSDGNRRDYRKMY
;
A
#
# COMPACT_ATOMS: atom_id res chain seq x y z
N MET A 1 17.99 1.97 -12.73
CA MET A 1 16.53 1.81 -12.94
C MET A 1 15.82 2.93 -12.20
N SER A 2 15.31 3.93 -12.92
CA SER A 2 14.68 5.11 -12.32
C SER A 2 13.23 4.79 -11.97
N TRP A 3 12.84 4.87 -10.70
CA TRP A 3 11.46 4.64 -10.26
C TRP A 3 10.42 5.49 -11.05
N ILE A 4 10.85 6.62 -11.60
CA ILE A 4 10.03 7.49 -12.45
C ILE A 4 9.60 6.79 -13.74
N SER A 5 10.47 5.96 -14.34
CA SER A 5 10.11 5.19 -15.55
C SER A 5 9.11 4.09 -15.24
N GLU A 6 9.16 3.53 -14.03
CA GLU A 6 8.23 2.51 -13.56
C GLU A 6 6.84 3.11 -13.33
N VAL A 7 6.76 4.25 -12.63
CA VAL A 7 5.50 5.01 -12.48
C VAL A 7 4.93 5.39 -13.86
N ARG A 8 5.78 5.88 -14.79
CA ARG A 8 5.35 6.21 -16.15
C ARG A 8 4.81 4.99 -16.90
N SER A 9 5.46 3.83 -16.78
CA SER A 9 4.98 2.60 -17.41
C SER A 9 3.64 2.12 -16.84
N GLN A 10 3.43 2.26 -15.53
CA GLN A 10 2.15 1.91 -14.92
C GLN A 10 1.04 2.84 -15.38
N ILE A 11 1.31 4.15 -15.49
CA ILE A 11 0.34 5.12 -16.04
C ILE A 11 0.01 4.79 -17.51
N GLN A 12 1.00 4.38 -18.31
CA GLN A 12 0.78 3.98 -19.70
C GLN A 12 -0.01 2.67 -19.83
N GLY A 13 0.11 1.77 -18.86
CA GLY A 13 -0.68 0.54 -18.76
C GLY A 13 -2.10 0.73 -18.22
N LEU A 14 -2.48 1.93 -17.75
CA LEU A 14 -3.83 2.19 -17.26
C LEU A 14 -4.83 2.11 -18.41
N SER A 15 -5.85 1.27 -18.23
CA SER A 15 -7.03 1.24 -19.09
C SER A 15 -7.81 2.54 -18.94
N THR A 16 -7.51 3.57 -19.75
CA THR A 16 -8.28 4.84 -19.80
C THR A 16 -9.66 4.67 -20.44
N THR A 17 -10.39 3.66 -20.01
CA THR A 17 -11.74 3.31 -20.44
C THR A 17 -12.71 4.38 -19.93
N LEU A 18 -13.75 4.69 -20.70
CA LEU A 18 -14.77 5.66 -20.32
C LEU A 18 -15.43 5.34 -18.97
N ARG A 19 -15.51 4.05 -18.62
CA ARG A 19 -16.05 3.56 -17.34
C ARG A 19 -15.20 3.97 -16.14
N GLU A 20 -13.89 3.75 -16.19
CA GLU A 20 -12.98 4.13 -15.10
C GLU A 20 -12.98 5.64 -14.87
N LEU A 21 -13.02 6.39 -15.97
CA LEU A 21 -13.02 7.85 -15.92
C LEU A 21 -14.32 8.42 -15.33
N ARG A 22 -15.45 7.78 -15.65
CA ARG A 22 -16.75 8.05 -15.01
C ARG A 22 -16.73 7.71 -13.52
N GLN A 23 -16.23 6.53 -13.16
CA GLN A 23 -16.13 6.10 -11.76
C GLN A 23 -15.23 7.05 -10.96
N PHE A 24 -14.09 7.47 -11.52
CA PHE A 24 -13.22 8.45 -10.89
C PHE A 24 -13.95 9.78 -10.63
N GLY A 25 -14.60 10.36 -11.65
CA GLY A 25 -15.34 11.61 -11.50
C GLY A 25 -16.48 11.52 -10.49
N LEU A 26 -17.22 10.41 -10.48
CA LEU A 26 -18.32 10.16 -9.53
C LEU A 26 -17.82 9.93 -8.10
N LEU A 27 -16.77 9.14 -7.92
CA LEU A 27 -16.19 8.86 -6.59
C LEU A 27 -15.56 10.12 -6.00
N VAL A 28 -14.68 10.78 -6.74
CA VAL A 28 -14.00 11.98 -6.27
C VAL A 28 -14.99 13.12 -6.07
N GLY A 29 -15.89 13.36 -7.03
CA GLY A 29 -16.97 14.35 -6.90
C GLY A 29 -17.89 14.07 -5.70
N GLY A 30 -18.24 12.80 -5.47
CA GLY A 30 -19.02 12.37 -4.32
C GLY A 30 -18.31 12.61 -2.98
N VAL A 31 -17.01 12.31 -2.90
CA VAL A 31 -16.20 12.62 -1.71
C VAL A 31 -16.18 14.13 -1.44
N PHE A 32 -16.00 14.96 -2.46
CA PHE A 32 -16.06 16.42 -2.31
C PHE A 32 -17.44 16.92 -1.87
N MET A 33 -18.55 16.31 -2.36
CA MET A 33 -19.89 16.62 -1.87
C MET A 33 -20.06 16.28 -0.39
N VAL A 34 -19.60 15.10 0.05
CA VAL A 34 -19.68 14.71 1.46
C VAL A 34 -18.86 15.66 2.32
N LEU A 35 -17.65 16.01 1.90
CA LEU A 35 -16.80 16.98 2.59
C LEU A 35 -17.45 18.37 2.66
N ALA A 36 -18.10 18.82 1.58
CA ALA A 36 -18.85 20.07 1.56
C ALA A 36 -20.04 20.03 2.55
N GLY A 37 -20.78 18.92 2.59
CA GLY A 37 -21.88 18.72 3.54
C GLY A 37 -21.42 18.69 5.01
N VAL A 38 -20.29 18.03 5.29
CA VAL A 38 -19.68 18.03 6.63
C VAL A 38 -19.17 19.41 7.02
N ALA A 39 -18.53 20.14 6.09
CA ALA A 39 -18.06 21.51 6.32
C ALA A 39 -19.23 22.46 6.60
N TRP A 40 -20.35 22.28 5.88
CA TRP A 40 -21.61 23.00 6.11
C TRP A 40 -22.20 22.69 7.48
N TYR A 41 -22.27 21.40 7.86
CA TYR A 41 -22.79 20.97 9.16
C TYR A 41 -21.95 21.47 10.34
N ARG A 42 -20.63 21.57 10.17
CA ARG A 42 -19.70 22.16 11.17
C ARG A 42 -19.80 23.69 11.29
N GLY A 43 -20.71 24.35 10.57
CA GLY A 43 -20.93 25.79 10.71
C GLY A 43 -19.76 26.65 10.23
N SER A 44 -18.89 26.11 9.37
CA SER A 44 -17.81 26.89 8.76
C SER A 44 -18.40 27.94 7.81
N ARG A 45 -18.68 29.15 8.32
CA ARG A 45 -19.18 30.33 7.56
C ARG A 45 -18.17 30.91 6.56
N GLY A 46 -17.08 30.19 6.25
CA GLY A 46 -16.09 30.61 5.27
C GLY A 46 -16.48 30.23 3.84
N MET A 47 -15.81 30.83 2.84
CA MET A 47 -15.95 30.51 1.41
C MET A 47 -15.55 29.06 1.03
N VAL A 48 -15.12 28.26 2.01
CA VAL A 48 -14.61 26.90 1.84
C VAL A 48 -15.75 25.92 1.49
N ALA A 49 -16.90 26.01 2.15
CA ALA A 49 -18.02 25.09 1.91
C ALA A 49 -18.67 25.25 0.52
N PRO A 50 -18.98 26.47 0.02
CA PRO A 50 -19.47 26.66 -1.34
C PRO A 50 -18.43 26.28 -2.40
N GLY A 51 -17.15 26.58 -2.14
CA GLY A 51 -16.05 26.25 -3.05
C GLY A 51 -15.91 24.74 -3.28
N LEU A 52 -15.93 23.94 -2.20
CA LEU A 52 -15.91 22.47 -2.33
C LEU A 52 -17.16 21.93 -3.02
N PHE A 53 -18.33 22.51 -2.76
CA PHE A 53 -19.57 22.07 -3.39
C PHE A 53 -19.57 22.30 -4.91
N ILE A 54 -19.19 23.50 -5.35
CA ILE A 54 -19.05 23.83 -6.78
C ILE A 54 -18.02 22.90 -7.44
N PHE A 55 -16.88 22.69 -6.79
CA PHE A 55 -15.83 21.82 -7.32
C PHE A 55 -16.32 20.36 -7.46
N GLY A 56 -17.05 19.86 -6.46
CA GLY A 56 -17.67 18.53 -6.48
C GLY A 56 -18.70 18.38 -7.60
N VAL A 57 -19.61 19.34 -7.76
CA VAL A 57 -20.63 19.34 -8.83
C VAL A 57 -19.98 19.41 -10.22
N VAL A 58 -18.97 20.26 -10.39
CA VAL A 58 -18.23 20.38 -11.65
C VAL A 58 -17.53 19.08 -11.99
N LEU A 59 -16.84 18.43 -11.04
CA LEU A 59 -16.20 17.14 -11.27
C LEU A 59 -17.21 16.04 -11.60
N MET A 60 -18.33 16.00 -10.88
CA MET A 60 -19.37 14.99 -11.07
C MET A 60 -20.07 15.18 -12.42
N GLY A 61 -20.34 16.43 -12.82
CA GLY A 61 -20.89 16.78 -14.13
C GLY A 61 -19.94 16.50 -15.28
N LEU A 62 -18.64 16.84 -15.14
CA LEU A 62 -17.60 16.47 -16.10
C LEU A 62 -17.44 14.95 -16.22
N GLY A 63 -17.54 14.23 -15.10
CA GLY A 63 -17.52 12.77 -15.05
C GLY A 63 -18.66 12.14 -15.84
N ALA A 64 -19.88 12.67 -15.69
CA ALA A 64 -21.07 12.14 -16.34
C ALA A 64 -21.15 12.47 -17.85
N VAL A 65 -20.89 13.75 -18.20
CA VAL A 65 -21.15 14.32 -19.53
C VAL A 65 -19.94 14.22 -20.46
N ALA A 66 -18.74 14.50 -19.96
CA ALA A 66 -17.54 14.59 -20.79
C ALA A 66 -16.32 13.95 -20.11
N PRO A 67 -16.33 12.63 -19.87
CA PRO A 67 -15.26 11.95 -19.16
C PRO A 67 -13.90 12.15 -19.84
N LEU A 68 -13.84 12.27 -21.18
CA LEU A 68 -12.57 12.43 -21.90
C LEU A 68 -11.76 13.67 -21.45
N ARG A 69 -12.39 14.74 -20.97
CA ARG A 69 -11.68 15.92 -20.45
C ARG A 69 -11.03 15.68 -19.09
N LEU A 70 -11.47 14.67 -18.36
CA LEU A 70 -10.88 14.25 -17.08
C LEU A 70 -9.67 13.32 -17.26
N ARG A 71 -9.33 12.90 -18.49
CA ARG A 71 -8.17 12.05 -18.78
C ARG A 71 -6.85 12.55 -18.18
N PRO A 72 -6.41 13.80 -18.44
CA PRO A 72 -5.13 14.28 -17.90
C PRO A 72 -5.16 14.34 -16.37
N LEU A 73 -6.28 14.76 -15.77
CA LEU A 73 -6.44 14.81 -14.32
C LEU A 73 -6.37 13.41 -13.70
N TYR A 74 -7.04 12.43 -14.31
CA TYR A 74 -7.00 11.02 -13.88
C TYR A 74 -5.59 10.45 -13.94
N GLN A 75 -4.85 10.71 -15.02
CA GLN A 75 -3.47 10.22 -15.18
C GLN A 75 -2.53 10.83 -14.14
N VAL A 76 -2.64 12.13 -13.87
CA VAL A 76 -1.84 12.79 -12.83
C VAL A 76 -2.20 12.26 -11.45
N TRP A 77 -3.49 12.13 -11.14
CA TRP A 77 -3.96 11.59 -9.87
C TRP A 77 -3.49 10.15 -9.64
N MET A 78 -3.61 9.30 -10.65
CA MET A 78 -3.18 7.91 -10.56
C MET A 78 -1.65 7.79 -10.46
N GLY A 79 -0.91 8.66 -11.15
CA GLY A 79 0.55 8.77 -10.98
C GLY A 79 0.94 9.11 -9.54
N LEU A 80 0.21 10.03 -8.91
CA LEU A 80 0.40 10.37 -7.49
C LEU A 80 0.05 9.19 -6.59
N ALA A 81 -1.03 8.45 -6.88
CA ALA A 81 -1.40 7.25 -6.15
C ALA A 81 -0.31 6.16 -6.23
N PHE A 82 0.32 5.97 -7.40
CA PHE A 82 1.44 5.03 -7.55
C PHE A 82 2.67 5.46 -6.77
N ALA A 83 3.03 6.75 -6.81
CA ALA A 83 4.14 7.28 -6.01
C ALA A 83 3.88 7.08 -4.50
N LEU A 84 2.66 7.34 -4.04
CA LEU A 84 2.25 7.08 -2.66
C LEU A 84 2.32 5.58 -2.33
N GLY A 85 1.84 4.70 -3.20
CA GLY A 85 1.91 3.26 -3.00
C GLY A 85 3.35 2.75 -2.82
N TRP A 86 4.29 3.29 -3.60
CA TRP A 86 5.71 3.00 -3.48
C TRP A 86 6.30 3.44 -2.13
N ILE A 87 5.92 4.62 -1.65
CA ILE A 87 6.33 5.14 -0.34
C ILE A 87 5.71 4.30 0.79
N VAL A 88 4.40 4.07 0.73
CA VAL A 88 3.64 3.32 1.74
C VAL A 88 4.15 1.91 1.87
N SER A 89 4.46 1.22 0.77
CA SER A 89 5.02 -0.14 0.82
C SER A 89 6.35 -0.19 1.61
N ARG A 90 7.25 0.77 1.38
CA ARG A 90 8.53 0.86 2.13
C ARG A 90 8.32 1.19 3.59
N ILE A 91 7.45 2.17 3.87
CA ILE A 91 7.11 2.58 5.23
C ILE A 91 6.50 1.39 5.97
N LEU A 92 5.48 0.76 5.40
CA LEU A 92 4.79 -0.38 6.01
C LEU A 92 5.76 -1.53 6.31
N LEU A 93 6.66 -1.87 5.37
CA LEU A 93 7.66 -2.91 5.58
C LEU A 93 8.66 -2.54 6.69
N THR A 94 9.10 -1.27 6.71
CA THR A 94 9.99 -0.75 7.76
C THR A 94 9.31 -0.83 9.12
N PHE A 95 8.07 -0.35 9.22
CA PHE A 95 7.28 -0.41 10.45
C PHE A 95 7.03 -1.85 10.89
N LEU A 96 6.66 -2.76 9.98
CA LEU A 96 6.50 -4.18 10.30
C LEU A 96 7.78 -4.77 10.88
N PHE A 97 8.93 -4.46 10.27
CA PHE A 97 10.21 -4.96 10.75
C PHE A 97 10.57 -4.41 12.13
N TYR A 98 10.43 -3.10 12.36
CA TYR A 98 10.85 -2.47 13.60
C TYR A 98 9.84 -2.58 14.74
N LEU A 99 8.53 -2.56 14.47
CA LEU A 99 7.48 -2.66 15.50
C LEU A 99 7.00 -4.08 15.76
N ALA A 100 7.09 -5.00 14.80
CA ALA A 100 6.67 -6.38 15.01
C ALA A 100 7.89 -7.31 15.12
N LEU A 101 8.67 -7.44 14.05
CA LEU A 101 9.73 -8.45 14.01
C LEU A 101 10.85 -8.19 15.02
N THR A 102 11.29 -6.94 15.16
CA THR A 102 12.39 -6.56 16.06
C THR A 102 12.04 -6.79 17.53
N PRO A 103 10.89 -6.36 18.08
CA PRO A 103 10.55 -6.66 19.46
C PRO A 103 10.31 -8.16 19.68
N ILE A 104 9.73 -8.89 18.72
CA ILE A 104 9.60 -10.35 18.81
C ILE A 104 10.98 -11.00 18.95
N ALA A 105 11.93 -10.61 18.10
CA ALA A 105 13.31 -11.12 18.17
C ALA A 105 14.00 -10.70 19.47
N PHE A 106 13.78 -9.47 19.94
CA PHE A 106 14.35 -8.95 21.18
C PHE A 106 13.81 -9.72 22.41
N ILE A 107 12.50 -9.95 22.48
CA ILE A 107 11.87 -10.75 23.55
C ILE A 107 12.35 -12.20 23.51
N ALA A 108 12.46 -12.80 22.32
CA ALA A 108 12.99 -14.16 22.17
C ALA A 108 14.44 -14.26 22.66
N ARG A 109 15.27 -13.25 22.36
CA ARG A 109 16.66 -13.14 22.82
C ARG A 109 16.74 -12.99 24.34
N LEU A 110 15.90 -12.17 24.95
CA LEU A 110 15.81 -12.04 26.42
C LEU A 110 15.33 -13.32 27.09
N SER A 111 14.42 -14.06 26.44
CA SER A 111 13.92 -15.35 26.92
C SER A 111 14.90 -16.51 26.70
N GLY A 112 16.12 -16.24 26.22
CA GLY A 112 17.15 -17.26 25.95
C GLY A 112 16.82 -18.20 24.79
N LYS A 113 15.73 -17.96 24.05
CA LYS A 113 15.37 -18.78 22.88
C LYS A 113 16.21 -18.33 21.69
N ARG A 114 17.18 -19.17 21.32
CA ARG A 114 17.95 -19.04 20.08
C ARG A 114 17.31 -19.94 19.02
N PHE A 115 16.65 -19.35 18.03
CA PHE A 115 16.02 -20.10 16.93
C PHE A 115 17.04 -20.73 15.97
N LEU A 116 18.24 -20.15 15.89
CA LEU A 116 19.38 -20.73 15.17
C LEU A 116 20.58 -20.82 16.11
N ASP A 117 21.31 -21.93 16.02
CA ASP A 117 22.57 -22.13 16.72
C ASP A 117 23.65 -21.27 16.03
N THR A 118 23.71 -19.99 16.40
CA THR A 118 24.59 -18.98 15.77
C THR A 118 25.98 -18.94 16.38
N ASP A 119 26.25 -19.76 17.40
CA ASP A 119 27.55 -19.83 18.05
C ASP A 119 28.53 -20.63 17.17
N MET A 120 29.38 -19.89 16.45
CA MET A 120 30.52 -20.44 15.74
C MET A 120 31.60 -20.86 16.76
N LYS A 121 31.51 -22.08 17.29
CA LYS A 121 32.50 -22.61 18.24
C LYS A 121 33.78 -23.00 17.49
N GLU A 122 34.87 -22.25 17.70
CA GLU A 122 36.20 -22.49 17.09
C GLU A 122 36.77 -23.89 17.31
N LYS A 123 36.31 -24.61 18.34
CA LYS A 123 36.80 -25.95 18.71
C LYS A 123 35.82 -27.09 18.38
N LYS A 124 35.02 -26.98 17.33
CA LYS A 124 34.21 -28.10 16.81
C LYS A 124 34.83 -28.70 15.54
N PRO A 125 35.02 -30.02 15.46
CA PRO A 125 35.54 -30.67 14.25
C PRO A 125 34.53 -30.65 13.09
N SER A 126 33.24 -30.48 13.37
CA SER A 126 32.19 -30.31 12.36
C SER A 126 30.93 -29.68 12.98
N TYR A 127 30.23 -28.86 12.19
CA TYR A 127 28.91 -28.30 12.52
C TYR A 127 27.76 -29.24 12.10
N TRP A 128 28.08 -30.43 11.58
CA TRP A 128 27.08 -31.40 11.17
C TRP A 128 26.20 -31.80 12.36
N ILE A 129 24.89 -31.61 12.23
CA ILE A 129 23.91 -32.05 13.23
C ILE A 129 23.57 -33.51 12.91
N PRO A 130 24.03 -34.49 13.70
CA PRO A 130 23.70 -35.89 13.46
C PRO A 130 22.19 -36.08 13.57
N LYS A 131 21.61 -36.76 12.58
CA LYS A 131 20.19 -37.08 12.55
C LYS A 131 19.87 -38.02 13.71
N SER A 132 18.97 -37.63 14.61
CA SER A 132 18.52 -38.51 15.69
C SER A 132 17.68 -39.66 15.13
N ASP A 133 17.99 -40.90 15.52
CA ASP A 133 17.29 -42.11 15.06
C ASP A 133 15.85 -42.25 15.63
N GLY A 134 15.44 -41.35 16.52
CA GLY A 134 14.24 -41.47 17.36
C GLY A 134 12.89 -41.23 16.67
N ASN A 135 12.82 -40.90 15.38
CA ASN A 135 11.55 -40.89 14.67
C ASN A 135 11.76 -41.06 13.16
N ARG A 136 11.68 -42.29 12.66
CA ARG A 136 11.59 -42.58 11.22
C ARG A 136 10.25 -42.09 10.68
N ARG A 137 10.10 -40.78 10.49
CA ARG A 137 9.01 -40.24 9.67
C ARG A 137 9.32 -40.64 8.23
N ASP A 138 8.48 -41.48 7.67
CA ASP A 138 8.63 -42.01 6.32
C ASP A 138 8.24 -40.94 5.31
N TYR A 139 9.25 -40.24 4.78
CA TYR A 139 9.08 -39.15 3.81
C TYR A 139 8.59 -39.62 2.44
N ARG A 140 8.47 -40.93 2.21
CA ARG A 140 7.97 -41.49 0.94
C ARG A 140 6.47 -41.26 0.69
N LYS A 141 5.69 -40.84 1.70
CA LYS A 141 4.24 -40.61 1.57
C LYS A 141 3.83 -39.17 1.18
N MET A 142 4.77 -38.32 0.77
CA MET A 142 4.50 -36.91 0.43
C MET A 142 4.38 -36.62 -1.08
N TYR A 143 4.48 -37.64 -1.93
CA TYR A 143 4.16 -37.60 -3.36
C TYR A 143 3.09 -38.66 -3.66
#